data_AF-A0A193BXX4-F1
#
_entry.id   AF-A0A193BXX4-F1
#
_cell.length_a   1.000
_cell.length_b   1.000
_cell.length_c   1.000
_cell.angle_alpha   90.00
_cell.angle_beta   90.00
_cell.angle_gamma   90.00
#
_symmetry.space_group_name_H-M   'P 1'
#
loop_
_entity.id
_entity.type
_entity.pdbx_description
1 polymer ?
#
loop_
_entity_poly.entity_id
_entity_poly.type
_entity_poly.pdbx_seq_one_letter_code
_entity_poly.pdbx_strand_id
1 'polypeptide(L)' 'MTTNEKIGDARWRASLWREMAAIEQAKGALMARHDVDSHAAAALLALCAEQNGIEISEAAQRLS' A
#
# COMPACT_ATOMS: atom_id res chain seq x y z
N MET A 1 14.86 29.23 1.25
CA MET A 1 14.39 27.87 0.90
C MET A 1 15.43 27.22 0.01
N THR A 2 16.30 26.44 0.63
CA THR A 2 17.45 25.82 -0.03
C THR A 2 16.99 24.55 -0.76
N THR A 3 17.69 24.21 -1.83
CA THR A 3 17.44 23.05 -2.72
C THR A 3 17.26 21.71 -1.99
N ASN A 4 17.79 21.58 -0.76
CA ASN A 4 17.69 20.39 0.07
C ASN A 4 16.25 20.10 0.56
N GLU A 5 15.45 21.14 0.86
CA GLU A 5 14.06 20.98 1.30
C GLU A 5 13.16 20.48 0.16
N LYS A 6 13.40 20.97 -1.07
CA LYS A 6 12.66 20.56 -2.28
C LYS A 6 12.94 19.11 -2.68
N ILE A 7 14.17 18.64 -2.51
CA ILE A 7 14.55 17.24 -2.76
C ILE A 7 13.90 16.32 -1.71
N GLY A 8 13.83 16.77 -0.45
CA GLY A 8 13.10 16.08 0.62
C GLY A 8 11.62 15.88 0.29
N ASP A 9 10.95 16.94 -0.17
CA ASP A 9 9.53 16.89 -0.57
C ASP A 9 9.28 15.95 -1.77
N ALA A 10 10.08 16.07 -2.84
CA ALA A 10 9.94 15.20 -4.01
C ALA A 10 10.16 13.72 -3.66
N ARG A 11 11.15 13.41 -2.83
CA ARG A 11 11.44 12.04 -2.39
C ARG A 11 10.33 11.47 -1.52
N TRP A 12 9.81 12.27 -0.59
CA TRP A 12 8.70 11.89 0.28
C TRP A 12 7.45 11.57 -0.54
N ARG A 13 7.08 12.45 -1.48
CA ARG A 13 5.96 12.22 -2.41
C ARG A 13 6.18 10.92 -3.19
N ALA A 14 7.36 10.72 -3.77
CA ALA A 14 7.65 9.50 -4.52
C ALA A 14 7.57 8.22 -3.67
N SER A 15 7.81 8.28 -2.35
CA SER A 15 7.59 7.14 -1.45
C SER A 15 6.10 6.86 -1.29
N LEU A 16 5.32 7.90 -0.96
CA LEU A 16 3.89 7.80 -0.72
C LEU A 16 3.14 7.23 -1.93
N TRP A 17 3.51 7.67 -3.13
CA TRP A 17 2.94 7.16 -4.38
C TRP A 17 3.27 5.69 -4.63
N ARG A 18 4.49 5.24 -4.26
CA ARG A 18 4.87 3.82 -4.39
C ARG A 18 4.11 2.95 -3.40
N GLU A 19 3.94 3.42 -2.16
CA GLU A 19 3.16 2.71 -1.14
C GLU A 19 1.69 2.58 -1.56
N MET A 20 1.07 3.66 -2.03
CA MET A 20 -0.30 3.61 -2.57
C MET A 20 -0.44 2.65 -3.75
N ALA A 21 0.53 2.66 -4.69
CA ALA A 21 0.50 1.76 -5.83
C ALA A 21 0.59 0.29 -5.42
N ALA A 22 1.44 -0.04 -4.44
CA ALA A 22 1.54 -1.38 -3.89
C ALA A 22 0.21 -1.82 -3.24
N ILE A 23 -0.44 -0.94 -2.49
CA ILE A 23 -1.74 -1.21 -1.86
C ILE A 23 -2.81 -1.51 -2.91
N GLU A 24 -2.91 -0.70 -3.97
CA GLU A 24 -3.89 -0.93 -5.04
C GLU A 24 -3.60 -2.20 -5.85
N GLN A 25 -2.32 -2.52 -6.09
CA GLN A 25 -1.93 -3.80 -6.72
C GLN A 25 -2.31 -5.00 -5.86
N ALA A 26 -2.00 -4.96 -4.56
CA ALA A 26 -2.36 -6.02 -3.63
C ALA A 26 -3.88 -6.20 -3.53
N LYS A 27 -4.65 -5.11 -3.50
CA LYS A 27 -6.13 -5.17 -3.56
C LYS A 27 -6.59 -5.83 -4.86
N GLY A 28 -6.03 -5.46 -6.01
CA GLY A 28 -6.35 -6.09 -7.29
C GLY A 28 -6.08 -7.60 -7.30
N ALA A 29 -4.95 -8.03 -6.71
CA ALA A 29 -4.62 -9.44 -6.56
C ALA A 29 -5.62 -10.17 -5.65
N LEU A 30 -6.02 -9.57 -4.53
CA LEU A 30 -7.02 -10.13 -3.62
C LEU A 30 -8.41 -10.22 -4.28
N MET A 31 -8.82 -9.19 -5.01
CA MET A 31 -10.07 -9.19 -5.78
C MET A 31 -10.08 -10.35 -6.77
N ALA A 32 -9.03 -10.51 -7.57
CA ALA A 32 -8.93 -11.56 -8.57
C ALA A 32 -8.87 -12.97 -7.95
N ARG A 33 -8.17 -13.12 -6.82
CA ARG A 33 -7.96 -14.42 -6.17
C ARG A 33 -9.17 -14.91 -5.39
N HIS A 34 -9.90 -13.99 -4.74
CA HIS A 34 -11.01 -14.33 -3.85
C HIS A 34 -12.38 -14.02 -4.43
N ASP A 35 -12.45 -13.47 -5.65
CA ASP A 35 -13.68 -13.03 -6.31
C ASP A 35 -14.49 -12.06 -5.43
N VAL A 36 -13.79 -11.06 -4.89
CA VAL A 36 -14.35 -10.05 -3.99
C VAL A 36 -14.24 -8.65 -4.59
N ASP A 37 -15.09 -7.75 -4.12
CA ASP A 37 -15.00 -6.34 -4.49
C ASP A 37 -13.80 -5.62 -3.84
N SER A 38 -13.58 -4.37 -4.24
CA SER A 38 -12.46 -3.56 -3.74
C SER A 38 -12.55 -3.26 -2.24
N HIS A 39 -13.77 -3.17 -1.69
CA HIS A 39 -13.99 -2.89 -0.27
C HIS A 39 -13.62 -4.10 0.58
N ALA A 40 -14.09 -5.28 0.19
CA ALA A 40 -13.74 -6.54 0.82
C ALA A 40 -12.23 -6.85 0.67
N ALA A 41 -11.62 -6.58 -0.48
CA ALA A 41 -10.17 -6.71 -0.66
C ALA A 41 -9.37 -5.77 0.27
N ALA A 42 -9.83 -4.52 0.48
CA ALA A 42 -9.22 -3.61 1.43
C ALA A 42 -9.35 -4.11 2.88
N ALA A 43 -10.52 -4.65 3.25
CA ALA A 43 -10.73 -5.22 4.57
C ALA A 43 -9.85 -6.46 4.82
N LEU A 44 -9.69 -7.33 3.82
CA LEU A 44 -8.79 -8.49 3.89
C LEU A 44 -7.32 -8.06 4.05
N LEU A 45 -6.89 -7.03 3.31
CA LEU A 45 -5.54 -6.49 3.43
C LEU A 45 -5.30 -5.89 4.83
N ALA A 46 -6.27 -5.14 5.37
CA ALA A 46 -6.20 -4.58 6.71
C ALA A 46 -6.15 -5.68 7.80
N LEU A 47 -6.99 -6.71 7.67
CA LEU A 47 -6.97 -7.87 8.57
C LEU A 47 -5.61 -8.59 8.54
N CYS A 48 -5.01 -8.75 7.36
CA CYS A 48 -3.68 -9.34 7.22
C CYS A 48 -2.62 -8.51 7.95
N ALA A 49 -2.66 -7.19 7.79
CA ALA A 49 -1.75 -6.27 8.48
C ALA A 49 -1.89 -6.37 10.01
N GLU A 50 -3.14 -6.37 10.51
CA GLU A 50 -3.45 -6.50 11.93
C GLU A 50 -2.96 -7.84 12.51
N GLN A 51 -3.25 -8.95 11.84
CA GLN A 51 -2.84 -10.29 12.29
C GLN A 51 -1.32 -10.47 12.37
N ASN A 52 -0.57 -9.74 11.54
CA ASN A 52 0.88 -9.79 11.51
C ASN A 52 1.54 -8.66 12.32
N GLY A 53 0.76 -7.71 12.87
CA GLY A 53 1.29 -6.55 13.59
C GLY A 53 2.16 -5.64 12.72
N ILE A 54 1.84 -5.52 11.43
CA ILE A 54 2.58 -4.72 10.45
C ILE A 54 1.72 -3.63 9.83
N GLU A 55 2.33 -2.68 9.13
CA GLU A 55 1.58 -1.67 8.37
C GLU A 55 0.90 -2.27 7.13
N ILE A 56 -0.21 -1.65 6.71
CA ILE A 56 -0.95 -2.05 5.49
C ILE A 56 -0.07 -1.97 4.24
N SER A 57 0.78 -0.94 4.16
CA SER A 57 1.77 -0.76 3.08
C SER A 57 2.76 -1.93 3.03
N GLU A 58 3.19 -2.44 4.19
CA GLU A 58 4.07 -3.59 4.29
C GLU A 58 3.34 -4.89 3.94
N ALA A 59 2.10 -5.08 4.43
CA ALA A 59 1.27 -6.22 4.06
C ALA A 59 1.04 -6.26 2.54
N ALA A 60 0.81 -5.10 1.90
CA ALA A 60 0.65 -4.98 0.46
C ALA A 60 1.92 -5.38 -0.29
N GLN A 61 3.09 -4.92 0.17
CA GLN A 61 4.38 -5.28 -0.44
C GLN A 61 4.68 -6.79 -0.36
N ARG A 62 4.19 -7.48 0.67
CA ARG A 62 4.35 -8.95 0.80
C ARG A 62 3.40 -9.75 -0.09
N LEU A 63 2.32 -9.13 -0.57
CA LEU A 63 1.30 -9.74 -1.43
C LEU A 63 1.47 -9.41 -2.92
N SER A 64 2.28 -8.38 -3.24
CA SER A 64 2.67 -7.98 -4.59
C SER A 64 3.73 -8.93 -5.15
#